data_AF-A0A485AGI8-F1
#
_entry.id   AF-A0A485AGI8-F1
#
_cell.length_a   1.000
_cell.length_b   1.000
_cell.length_c   1.000
_cell.angle_alpha   90.00
_cell.angle_beta   90.00
_cell.angle_gamma   90.00
#
_symmetry.space_group_name_H-M   'P 1'
#
loop_
_entity.id
_entity.type
_entity.pdbx_description
1 polymer ?
#
loop_
_entity_poly.entity_id
_entity_poly.type
_entity_poly.pdbx_seq_one_letter_code
_entity_poly.pdbx_strand_id
1 'polypeptide(L)'
;MQRQKWLSLDNAPYYALANPISGSDSDLLSAGRALLEQGADVLVLDCLGYHQHHRDVLQKALDVPVLLSNVLVSRLAAELLV
;
A
#
# COMPACT_ATOMS: atom_id res chain seq x y z
N MET A 1 12.49 10.11 -1.25
CA MET A 1 11.07 10.51 -1.45
C MET A 1 10.13 9.74 -0.54
N GLN A 2 9.95 8.41 -0.69
CA GLN A 2 8.99 7.68 0.16
C GLN A 2 9.30 7.74 1.66
N ARG A 3 10.55 7.48 2.08
CA ARG A 3 10.91 7.58 3.50
C ARG A 3 10.63 8.96 4.09
N GLN A 4 10.84 10.03 3.32
CA GLN A 4 10.61 11.40 3.75
C GLN A 4 9.12 11.71 3.95
N LYS A 5 8.24 11.10 3.14
CA LYS A 5 6.79 11.26 3.23
C LYS A 5 6.23 10.76 4.57
N TRP A 6 6.80 9.69 5.11
CA TRP A 6 6.29 9.01 6.30
C TRP A 6 7.08 9.35 7.58
N LEU A 7 7.98 10.33 7.55
CA LEU A 7 8.78 10.73 8.72
C LEU A 7 7.94 11.26 9.89
N SER A 8 6.73 11.73 9.63
CA SER A 8 5.83 12.26 10.66
C SER A 8 5.05 11.18 11.41
N LEU A 9 5.16 9.92 11.01
CA LEU A 9 4.54 8.82 11.75
C LEU A 9 5.39 8.46 12.97
N ASP A 10 4.72 8.23 14.09
CA ASP A 10 5.37 7.82 15.35
C ASP A 10 6.04 6.45 15.21
N ASN A 11 5.42 5.54 14.46
CA ASN A 11 5.99 4.26 14.05
C ASN A 11 6.45 4.32 12.60
N ALA A 12 7.76 4.10 12.38
CA ALA A 12 8.30 4.06 11.03
C ALA A 12 7.74 2.85 10.26
N PRO A 13 7.20 3.06 9.05
CA PRO A 13 6.65 1.95 8.27
C PRO A 13 7.77 1.08 7.69
N TYR A 14 7.43 -0.19 7.44
CA TYR A 14 8.25 -1.09 6.65
C TYR A 14 8.10 -0.79 5.16
N TYR A 15 9.16 -1.04 4.38
CA TYR A 15 9.17 -0.74 2.95
C TYR A 15 9.60 -1.97 2.14
N ALA A 16 8.83 -2.29 1.10
CA ALA A 16 9.18 -3.28 0.10
C ALA A 16 8.94 -2.68 -1.30
N LEU A 17 9.75 -3.12 -2.27
CA LEU A 17 9.64 -2.68 -3.65
C LEU A 17 8.78 -3.65 -4.45
N ALA A 18 7.78 -3.11 -5.13
CA ALA A 18 7.06 -3.78 -6.21
C ALA A 18 6.83 -2.74 -7.31
N ASN A 19 7.05 -3.12 -8.58
CA ASN A 19 6.84 -2.21 -9.69
C ASN A 19 5.41 -2.41 -10.24
N PRO A 20 4.53 -1.40 -10.15
CA PRO A 20 3.13 -1.55 -10.58
C PRO A 20 2.93 -1.51 -12.10
N ILE A 21 3.97 -1.19 -12.88
CA ILE A 21 3.88 -1.03 -14.34
C ILE A 21 4.50 -2.24 -15.04
N SER A 22 5.69 -2.65 -14.60
CA SER A 22 6.46 -3.72 -15.24
C SER A 22 6.67 -4.95 -14.36
N GLY A 23 6.22 -4.91 -13.09
CA GLY A 23 6.32 -6.05 -12.18
C GLY A 23 5.14 -7.00 -12.32
N SER A 24 5.30 -8.21 -11.78
CA SER A 24 4.25 -9.22 -11.77
C SER A 24 3.44 -9.20 -10.47
N ASP A 25 2.24 -9.80 -10.51
CA ASP A 25 1.44 -10.07 -9.31
C ASP A 25 2.20 -10.90 -8.28
N SER A 26 3.09 -11.80 -8.72
CA SER A 26 3.94 -12.60 -7.83
C SER A 26 4.98 -11.75 -7.10
N ASP A 27 5.57 -10.76 -7.78
CA ASP A 27 6.52 -9.83 -7.15
C ASP A 27 5.80 -8.98 -6.09
N LEU A 28 4.60 -8.51 -6.44
CA LEU A 28 3.74 -7.75 -5.53
C LEU A 28 3.37 -8.57 -4.28
N LEU A 29 2.95 -9.83 -4.47
CA LEU A 29 2.62 -10.74 -3.38
C LEU A 29 3.83 -11.04 -2.49
N SER A 30 5.00 -11.24 -3.09
CA SER A 30 6.24 -11.50 -2.35
C SER A 30 6.63 -10.29 -1.51
N ALA A 31 6.53 -9.07 -2.06
CA ALA A 31 6.74 -7.83 -1.34
C ALA A 31 5.74 -7.66 -0.18
N GLY A 32 4.45 -7.96 -0.41
CA GLY A 32 3.43 -7.92 0.63
C GLY A 32 3.73 -8.89 1.78
N ARG A 33 4.03 -10.15 1.48
CA ARG A 33 4.38 -11.17 2.50
C ARG A 33 5.60 -10.78 3.33
N ALA A 34 6.64 -10.26 2.69
CA ALA A 34 7.84 -9.79 3.38
C ALA A 34 7.54 -8.66 4.39
N LEU A 35 6.54 -7.83 4.14
CA LEU A 35 6.09 -6.79 5.08
C LEU A 35 5.28 -7.38 6.25
N LEU A 36 4.44 -8.40 6.00
CA LEU A 36 3.71 -9.09 7.06
C LEU A 36 4.66 -9.84 8.01
N GLU A 37 5.69 -10.49 7.46
CA GLU A 37 6.74 -11.15 8.25
C GLU A 37 7.51 -10.16 9.15
N GLN A 38 7.56 -8.89 8.76
CA GLN A 38 8.13 -7.81 9.58
C GLN A 38 7.14 -7.26 10.63
N GLY A 39 5.89 -7.74 10.64
CA GLY A 39 4.84 -7.32 11.58
C GLY A 39 3.97 -6.18 11.09
N ALA A 40 3.82 -5.98 9.77
CA ALA A 40 2.89 -4.98 9.24
C ALA A 40 1.42 -5.42 9.40
N ASP A 41 0.63 -4.61 10.11
CA ASP A 41 -0.82 -4.83 10.31
C ASP A 41 -1.68 -4.28 9.17
N VAL A 42 -1.12 -3.41 8.31
CA VAL A 42 -1.80 -2.77 7.18
C VAL A 42 -0.80 -2.53 6.05
N LEU A 43 -1.25 -2.70 4.81
CA LEU A 43 -0.46 -2.40 3.62
C LEU A 43 -0.98 -1.15 2.92
N VAL A 44 -0.06 -0.26 2.52
CA VAL A 44 -0.37 0.92 1.72
C VAL A 44 0.36 0.85 0.38
N LEU A 45 -0.41 0.85 -0.70
CA LEU A 45 0.09 0.92 -2.07
C LEU A 45 0.40 2.37 -2.45
N ASP A 46 1.59 2.82 -2.09
CA ASP A 46 2.03 4.22 -2.14
C ASP A 46 2.62 4.63 -3.51
N CYS A 47 1.83 4.55 -4.57
CA CYS A 47 2.20 5.06 -5.90
C CYS A 47 0.93 5.23 -6.76
N LEU A 48 0.89 6.26 -7.61
CA LEU A 48 -0.20 6.48 -8.56
C LEU A 48 -0.33 5.36 -9.61
N GLY A 49 0.72 4.56 -9.79
CA GLY A 49 0.68 3.36 -10.64
C GLY A 49 -0.10 2.20 -10.02
N TYR A 50 -0.44 2.22 -8.73
CA TYR A 50 -1.23 1.17 -8.11
C TYR A 50 -2.74 1.37 -8.32
N HIS A 51 -3.44 0.26 -8.63
CA HIS A 51 -4.84 0.25 -9.03
C HIS A 51 -5.58 -0.85 -8.27
N GLN A 52 -6.90 -0.94 -8.48
CA GLN A 52 -7.76 -1.91 -7.81
C GLN A 52 -7.29 -3.36 -7.99
N HIS A 53 -6.81 -3.73 -9.17
CA HIS A 53 -6.23 -5.06 -9.42
C HIS A 53 -5.14 -5.44 -8.42
N HIS A 54 -4.14 -4.57 -8.22
CA HIS A 54 -3.04 -4.80 -7.27
C HIS A 54 -3.53 -4.96 -5.82
N ARG A 55 -4.53 -4.16 -5.44
CA ARG A 55 -5.18 -4.27 -4.13
C ARG A 55 -5.88 -5.62 -3.98
N ASP A 56 -6.65 -6.04 -4.98
CA ASP A 56 -7.41 -7.28 -4.95
C ASP A 56 -6.49 -8.50 -4.89
N VAL A 57 -5.36 -8.47 -5.59
CA VAL A 57 -4.32 -9.52 -5.53
C VAL A 57 -3.82 -9.70 -4.10
N LEU A 58 -3.44 -8.60 -3.43
CA LEU A 58 -2.95 -8.65 -2.04
C LEU A 58 -4.06 -9.02 -1.06
N GLN A 59 -5.24 -8.42 -1.19
CA GLN A 59 -6.37 -8.61 -0.26
C GLN A 59 -6.92 -10.04 -0.29
N LYS A 60 -6.84 -10.73 -1.43
CA LYS A 60 -7.24 -12.14 -1.54
C LYS A 60 -6.23 -13.09 -0.91
N ALA A 61 -4.96 -12.69 -0.82
CA ALA A 61 -3.86 -13.56 -0.44
C ALA A 61 -3.33 -13.29 0.98
N LEU A 62 -3.64 -12.13 1.55
CA LEU A 62 -3.10 -11.66 2.82
C LEU A 62 -4.24 -11.29 3.77
N ASP A 63 -4.06 -11.58 5.06
CA ASP A 63 -5.08 -11.37 6.09
C ASP A 63 -5.00 -9.99 6.74
N VAL A 64 -4.57 -8.98 5.97
CA VAL A 64 -4.44 -7.58 6.42
C VAL A 64 -5.13 -6.63 5.45
N PRO A 65 -5.65 -5.49 5.92
CA PRO A 65 -6.22 -4.47 5.05
C PRO A 65 -5.18 -3.90 4.09
N VAL A 66 -5.58 -3.73 2.82
CA VAL A 66 -4.78 -3.11 1.76
C VAL A 66 -5.42 -1.81 1.30
N LEU A 67 -4.69 -0.70 1.45
CA LEU A 67 -5.13 0.65 1.13
C LEU A 67 -4.47 1.17 -0.15
N LEU A 68 -5.26 1.82 -1.00
CA LEU A 68 -4.78 2.59 -2.14
C LEU A 68 -4.73 4.07 -1.77
N SER A 69 -3.59 4.73 -1.98
CA SER A 69 -3.42 6.13 -1.57
C SER A 69 -4.40 7.08 -2.27
N ASN A 70 -4.76 6.82 -3.54
CA ASN A 70 -5.74 7.64 -4.26
C ASN A 70 -7.15 7.55 -3.65
N VAL A 71 -7.58 6.37 -3.20
CA VAL A 71 -8.87 6.17 -2.53
C VAL A 71 -8.94 6.93 -1.21
N LEU A 72 -7.85 6.93 -0.43
CA LEU A 72 -7.78 7.68 0.83
C LEU A 72 -7.95 9.20 0.61
N VAL A 73 -7.26 9.74 -0.40
CA VAL A 73 -7.38 11.16 -0.77
C VAL A 73 -8.80 11.50 -1.21
N SER A 74 -9.41 10.67 -2.06
CA SER A 74 -10.79 10.89 -2.51
C SER A 74 -11.79 10.86 -1.35
N ARG A 75 -11.61 9.94 -0.39
CA ARG A 75 -12.49 9.85 0.79
C ARG A 75 -12.34 11.07 1.69
N LEU A 76 -11.11 11.52 1.95
CA LEU A 76 -10.86 12.73 2.72
C LEU A 76 -11.45 13.97 2.03
N ALA A 77 -11.29 14.10 0.71
CA ALA A 77 -11.88 15.21 -0.03
C ALA A 77 -13.41 15.21 0.07
N ALA A 78 -14.05 14.05 0.00
CA ALA A 78 -15.50 13.92 0.16
C ALA A 78 -15.98 14.34 1.57
N GLU A 79 -15.19 14.09 2.61
CA GLU A 79 -15.49 14.53 3.99
C GLU A 79 -15.32 16.04 4.20
N LEU A 80 -14.54 16.74 3.35
CA LEU A 80 -14.28 18.17 3.46
C LEU A 80 -15.23 19.04 2.62
N LEU A 81 -15.88 18.46 1.61
CA LEU A 81 -16.77 19.17 0.67
C LEU A 81 -18.23 19.20 1.15
N VAL A 82 -18.43 19.32 2.47
CA VAL A 82 -19.75 19.46 3.12
C VAL A 82 -20.35 20.83 2.83
#